data_AF-A0A920HJS6-F1
#
_entry.id   AF-A0A920HJS6-F1
#
_cell.length_a   1.000
_cell.length_b   1.000
_cell.length_c   1.000
_cell.angle_alpha   90.00
_cell.angle_beta   90.00
_cell.angle_gamma   90.00
#
_symmetry.space_group_name_H-M   'P 1'
#
loop_
_entity.id
_entity.type
_entity.pdbx_description
1 polymer ?
#
loop_
_entity_poly.entity_id
_entity_poly.type
_entity_poly.pdbx_seq_one_letter_code
_entity_poly.pdbx_strand_id
1 'polypeptide(L)'
;MYLFPSQYEKLTEVLNNNCSTDISLRKRLAVEAFNKSSVYDSKIFSYLNESNDSIELRYGENPHQKGRFIGSFNECFEQINGKEISYNNLLDIDSSINLLRDLVSEKQFLIHKHNNPCGVAIRDSLTEAYNDSLASDNISAFGGILTTNKIVDENTANQINKLFFEILIAPDFENGALKVLKSKK
;
A
#
# COMPACT_ATOMS: atom_id res chain seq x y z
N MET A 1 -7.93 -38.96 -5.52
CA MET A 1 -8.32 -37.74 -4.79
C MET A 1 -7.91 -37.93 -3.34
N TYR A 2 -6.96 -37.13 -2.85
CA TYR A 2 -6.49 -37.23 -1.47
C TYR A 2 -7.56 -36.62 -0.54
N LEU A 3 -7.89 -37.31 0.54
CA LEU A 3 -8.85 -36.83 1.54
C LEU A 3 -8.10 -36.32 2.77
N PHE A 4 -8.50 -35.15 3.26
CA PHE A 4 -7.99 -34.60 4.51
C PHE A 4 -8.61 -35.32 5.71
N PRO A 5 -7.91 -35.42 6.85
CA PRO A 5 -8.48 -36.00 8.07
C PRO A 5 -9.82 -35.38 8.47
N SER A 6 -9.99 -34.08 8.23
CA SER A 6 -11.26 -33.35 8.46
C SER A 6 -12.42 -33.80 7.56
N GLN A 7 -12.16 -34.55 6.49
CA GLN A 7 -13.17 -35.05 5.57
C GLN A 7 -13.61 -36.49 5.89
N TYR A 8 -12.96 -37.15 6.86
CA TYR A 8 -13.22 -38.57 7.14
C TYR A 8 -14.60 -38.82 7.72
N GLU A 9 -15.13 -37.91 8.53
CA GLU A 9 -16.49 -37.98 9.06
C GLU A 9 -17.52 -37.98 7.93
N LYS A 10 -17.41 -37.00 7.01
CA LYS A 10 -18.28 -36.88 5.84
C LYS A 10 -18.12 -38.04 4.85
N LEU A 11 -16.92 -38.60 4.73
CA LEU A 11 -16.69 -39.82 3.96
C LEU A 11 -17.38 -41.02 4.61
N THR A 12 -17.30 -41.14 5.93
CA THR A 12 -17.94 -42.23 6.69
C THR A 12 -19.45 -42.17 6.53
N GLU A 13 -20.05 -40.98 6.54
CA GLU A 13 -21.48 -40.80 6.23
C GLU A 13 -21.84 -41.32 4.83
N VAL A 14 -21.01 -41.03 3.82
CA VAL A 14 -21.21 -41.49 2.44
C VAL A 14 -21.08 -43.02 2.33
N LEU A 15 -20.12 -43.60 3.03
CA LEU A 15 -19.93 -45.06 3.07
C LEU A 15 -21.10 -45.76 3.77
N ASN A 16 -21.63 -45.18 4.84
CA ASN A 16 -22.78 -45.71 5.55
C ASN A 16 -24.10 -45.50 4.79
N ASN A 17 -24.16 -44.53 3.87
CA ASN A 17 -25.34 -44.22 3.06
C ASN A 17 -25.19 -44.74 1.61
N ASN A 18 -25.32 -46.06 1.44
CA ASN A 18 -25.33 -46.76 0.15
C ASN A 18 -24.05 -46.61 -0.70
N CYS A 19 -22.93 -46.17 -0.11
CA CYS A 19 -21.65 -46.01 -0.79
C CYS A 19 -21.72 -45.18 -2.09
N SER A 20 -22.66 -44.23 -2.17
CA SER A 20 -22.94 -43.49 -3.40
C SER A 20 -22.60 -42.01 -3.26
N THR A 21 -22.07 -41.41 -4.33
CA THR A 21 -21.71 -39.98 -4.35
C THR A 21 -22.43 -39.26 -5.48
N ASP A 22 -22.76 -37.99 -5.26
CA ASP A 22 -23.25 -37.10 -6.31
C ASP A 22 -22.14 -36.21 -6.88
N ILE A 23 -22.48 -35.50 -7.96
CA ILE A 23 -21.55 -34.58 -8.64
C ILE A 23 -21.17 -33.38 -7.77
N SER A 24 -22.05 -32.94 -6.87
CA SER A 24 -21.82 -31.78 -5.99
C SER A 24 -20.72 -32.11 -4.99
N LEU A 25 -20.80 -33.27 -4.34
CA LEU A 25 -19.79 -33.78 -3.43
C LEU A 25 -18.44 -33.95 -4.13
N ARG A 26 -18.42 -34.58 -5.32
CA ARG A 26 -17.17 -34.77 -6.07
C ARG A 26 -16.53 -33.44 -6.50
N LYS A 27 -17.33 -32.45 -6.93
CA LYS A 27 -16.82 -31.11 -7.25
C LYS A 27 -16.23 -30.42 -6.02
N ARG A 28 -16.91 -30.48 -4.89
CA ARG A 28 -16.41 -29.90 -3.63
C ARG A 28 -15.08 -30.51 -3.22
N LEU A 29 -14.98 -31.84 -3.22
CA LEU A 29 -13.74 -32.53 -2.90
C LEU A 29 -12.60 -32.22 -3.89
N ALA A 30 -12.93 -32.04 -5.18
CA ALA A 30 -11.95 -31.60 -6.19
C ALA A 30 -11.44 -30.17 -5.92
N VAL A 31 -12.33 -29.22 -5.58
CA VAL A 31 -11.93 -27.85 -5.19
C VAL A 31 -10.99 -27.88 -3.98
N GLU A 32 -11.34 -28.66 -2.96
CA GLU A 32 -10.50 -28.78 -1.75
C GLU A 32 -9.13 -29.40 -2.07
N ALA A 33 -9.07 -30.39 -2.97
CA ALA A 33 -7.82 -30.99 -3.43
C ALA A 33 -6.94 -30.01 -4.22
N PHE A 34 -7.51 -29.27 -5.19
CA PHE A 34 -6.77 -28.27 -5.97
C PHE A 34 -6.31 -27.08 -5.13
N ASN A 35 -7.12 -26.67 -4.14
CA ASN A 35 -6.72 -25.65 -3.20
C ASN A 35 -5.50 -26.10 -2.38
N LYS A 36 -5.46 -27.36 -1.94
CA LYS A 36 -4.31 -27.89 -1.20
C LYS A 36 -3.04 -27.94 -2.03
N SER A 37 -3.11 -28.42 -3.28
CA SER A 37 -1.93 -28.42 -4.17
C SER A 37 -1.48 -27.00 -4.47
N SER A 38 -2.40 -26.08 -4.74
CA SER A 38 -2.08 -24.67 -4.95
C SER A 38 -1.41 -24.02 -3.74
N VAL A 39 -1.89 -24.29 -2.52
CA VAL A 39 -1.24 -23.82 -1.28
C VAL A 39 0.15 -24.44 -1.10
N TYR A 40 0.32 -25.72 -1.42
CA TYR A 40 1.61 -26.39 -1.35
C TYR A 40 2.62 -25.78 -2.32
N ASP A 41 2.24 -25.62 -3.59
CA ASP A 41 3.09 -25.03 -4.63
C ASP A 41 3.37 -23.55 -4.31
N SER A 42 2.38 -22.80 -3.80
CA SER A 42 2.58 -21.42 -3.35
C SER A 42 3.58 -21.33 -2.21
N LYS A 43 3.61 -22.30 -1.28
CA LYS A 43 4.59 -22.35 -0.18
C LYS A 43 5.99 -22.69 -0.66
N ILE A 44 6.13 -23.63 -1.59
CA ILE A 44 7.42 -23.92 -2.25
C ILE A 44 7.89 -22.66 -2.96
N PHE A 45 7.01 -22.03 -3.74
CA PHE A 45 7.30 -20.77 -4.40
C PHE A 45 7.72 -19.71 -3.38
N SER A 46 6.99 -19.52 -2.28
CA SER A 46 7.35 -18.57 -1.19
C SER A 46 8.70 -18.86 -0.56
N TYR A 47 9.05 -20.14 -0.41
CA TYR A 47 10.32 -20.55 0.19
C TYR A 47 11.49 -20.30 -0.76
N LEU A 48 11.28 -20.56 -2.05
CA LEU A 48 12.27 -20.32 -3.10
C LEU A 48 12.35 -18.83 -3.48
N ASN A 49 11.24 -18.11 -3.33
CA ASN A 49 11.06 -16.70 -3.61
C ASN A 49 10.94 -15.99 -2.26
N GLU A 50 12.07 -15.64 -1.67
CA GLU A 50 12.30 -15.16 -0.28
C GLU A 50 11.39 -14.00 0.22
N SER A 51 10.45 -13.51 -0.59
CA SER A 51 9.46 -12.50 -0.21
C SER A 51 8.06 -12.90 -0.68
N ASN A 52 7.25 -13.41 0.25
CA ASN A 52 5.80 -13.52 0.11
C ASN A 52 5.09 -12.77 1.23
N ASP A 53 5.66 -11.65 1.64
CA ASP A 53 5.02 -10.73 2.55
C ASP A 53 3.74 -10.21 1.89
N SER A 54 2.64 -10.34 2.62
CA SER A 54 1.39 -9.74 2.22
C SER A 54 0.76 -9.06 3.43
N ILE A 55 0.30 -7.84 3.22
CA ILE A 55 -0.32 -7.02 4.26
C ILE A 55 -1.74 -6.74 3.81
N GLU A 56 -2.71 -7.10 4.65
CA GLU A 56 -4.11 -6.73 4.43
C GLU A 56 -4.26 -5.22 4.63
N LEU A 57 -4.87 -4.55 3.65
CA LEU A 57 -5.19 -3.13 3.71
C LEU A 57 -6.57 -2.96 4.34
N ARG A 58 -6.84 -1.76 4.88
CA ARG A 58 -8.13 -1.45 5.52
C ARG A 58 -9.34 -1.72 4.60
N TYR A 59 -9.19 -1.42 3.31
CA TYR A 59 -10.11 -1.72 2.22
C TYR A 59 -9.37 -1.55 0.88
N GLY A 60 -10.00 -1.96 -0.22
CA GLY A 60 -9.52 -1.70 -1.59
C GLY A 60 -9.73 -0.25 -1.99
N GLU A 61 -10.10 0.01 -3.25
CA GLU A 61 -10.37 1.38 -3.71
C GLU A 61 -11.55 2.02 -2.97
N ASN A 62 -12.57 1.22 -2.66
CA ASN A 62 -13.76 1.63 -1.92
C ASN A 62 -13.96 0.78 -0.65
N PRO A 63 -14.66 1.30 0.39
CA PRO A 63 -14.82 0.62 1.68
C PRO A 63 -15.43 -0.79 1.64
N HIS A 64 -16.21 -1.10 0.60
CA HIS A 64 -16.85 -2.41 0.44
C HIS A 64 -15.93 -3.46 -0.23
N GLN A 65 -14.76 -3.04 -0.73
CA GLN A 65 -13.79 -3.88 -1.39
C GLN A 65 -12.68 -4.28 -0.41
N LYS A 66 -12.17 -5.51 -0.52
CA LYS A 66 -10.97 -5.93 0.20
C LYS A 66 -9.72 -5.59 -0.62
N GLY A 67 -8.63 -5.24 0.04
CA GLY A 67 -7.35 -4.95 -0.60
C GLY A 67 -6.19 -5.57 0.18
N ARG A 68 -5.15 -6.01 -0.52
CA ARG A 68 -3.89 -6.46 0.10
C ARG A 68 -2.71 -5.93 -0.70
N PHE A 69 -1.62 -5.59 -0.02
CA PHE A 69 -0.32 -5.36 -0.63
C PHE A 69 0.45 -6.69 -0.70
N ILE A 70 1.14 -6.94 -1.81
CA ILE A 70 1.96 -8.16 -2.01
C ILE A 70 3.39 -7.69 -2.29
N GLY A 71 4.33 -8.15 -1.48
CA GLY A 71 5.74 -7.75 -1.50
C GLY A 71 6.22 -7.27 -0.14
N SER A 72 7.52 -6.97 -0.04
CA SER A 72 8.19 -6.52 1.18
C SER A 72 7.83 -5.08 1.55
N PHE A 73 6.62 -4.85 2.08
CA PHE A 73 6.13 -3.49 2.40
C PHE A 73 7.10 -2.70 3.28
N ASN A 74 7.66 -3.35 4.31
CA ASN A 74 8.59 -2.72 5.26
C ASN A 74 9.98 -2.46 4.66
N GLU A 75 10.31 -3.05 3.51
CA GLU A 75 11.53 -2.69 2.76
C GLU A 75 11.27 -1.48 1.85
N CYS A 76 10.02 -1.25 1.43
CA CYS A 76 9.65 -0.11 0.61
C CYS A 76 9.36 1.15 1.43
N PHE A 77 8.75 1.00 2.62
CA PHE A 77 8.23 2.12 3.39
C PHE A 77 8.56 1.98 4.88
N GLU A 78 9.06 3.07 5.47
CA GLU A 78 9.11 3.25 6.92
C GLU A 78 8.02 4.26 7.33
N GLN A 79 6.98 3.79 8.02
CA GLN A 79 5.94 4.67 8.52
C GLN A 79 6.32 5.27 9.88
N ILE A 80 6.68 6.56 9.89
CA ILE A 80 7.15 7.28 11.09
C ILE A 80 5.99 7.80 11.96
N ASN A 81 4.83 8.11 11.36
CA ASN A 81 3.65 8.66 12.04
C ASN A 81 2.36 8.41 11.23
N GLY A 82 1.20 8.65 11.86
CA GLY A 82 -0.10 8.74 11.19
C GLY A 82 -0.89 7.42 11.15
N LYS A 83 -1.99 7.43 10.39
CA LYS A 83 -2.83 6.24 10.16
C LYS A 83 -2.18 5.33 9.12
N GLU A 84 -2.52 4.06 9.14
CA GLU A 84 -2.06 3.09 8.13
C GLU A 84 -2.37 3.55 6.70
N ILE A 85 -1.45 3.25 5.78
CA ILE A 85 -1.55 3.56 4.35
C ILE A 85 -2.72 2.77 3.72
N SER A 86 -3.59 3.47 2.98
CA SER A 86 -4.72 2.86 2.27
C SER A 86 -4.35 2.39 0.84
N TYR A 87 -5.26 1.66 0.19
CA TYR A 87 -5.10 1.25 -1.21
C TYR A 87 -4.89 2.44 -2.16
N ASN A 88 -5.74 3.47 -2.06
CA ASN A 88 -5.62 4.66 -2.90
C ASN A 88 -4.34 5.42 -2.62
N ASN A 89 -3.90 5.42 -1.36
CA ASN A 89 -2.62 6.02 -1.02
C ASN A 89 -1.47 5.32 -1.75
N LEU A 90 -1.45 3.99 -1.82
CA LEU A 90 -0.39 3.26 -2.53
C LEU A 90 -0.33 3.64 -4.02
N LEU A 91 -1.48 3.83 -4.68
CA LEU A 91 -1.53 4.26 -6.07
C LEU A 91 -0.96 5.68 -6.23
N ASP A 92 -1.38 6.61 -5.39
CA ASP A 92 -0.90 7.99 -5.41
C ASP A 92 0.61 8.08 -5.09
N ILE A 93 1.11 7.23 -4.18
CA ILE A 93 2.53 7.12 -3.85
C ILE A 93 3.33 6.63 -5.06
N ASP A 94 2.89 5.56 -5.70
CA ASP A 94 3.58 4.99 -6.86
C ASP A 94 3.69 6.02 -8.00
N SER A 95 2.58 6.68 -8.32
CA SER A 95 2.55 7.77 -9.31
C SER A 95 3.49 8.92 -8.93
N SER A 96 3.48 9.35 -7.66
CA SER A 96 4.35 10.41 -7.16
C SER A 96 5.83 10.06 -7.27
N ILE A 97 6.21 8.84 -6.91
CA ILE A 97 7.61 8.36 -6.97
C ILE A 97 8.08 8.24 -8.42
N ASN A 98 7.23 7.74 -9.32
CA ASN A 98 7.58 7.64 -10.74
C ASN A 98 7.82 9.03 -11.34
N LEU A 99 6.96 10.01 -11.08
CA LEU A 99 7.19 11.38 -11.55
C LEU A 99 8.44 12.02 -10.94
N LEU A 100 8.70 11.78 -9.65
CA LEU A 100 9.92 12.27 -8.98
C LEU A 100 11.21 11.74 -9.64
N ARG A 101 11.18 10.49 -10.13
CA ARG A 101 12.30 9.86 -10.84
C ARG A 101 12.52 10.47 -12.23
N ASP A 102 11.45 10.84 -12.93
CA ASP A 102 11.52 11.37 -14.30
C ASP A 102 12.10 12.80 -14.38
N LEU A 103 11.92 13.60 -13.32
CA LEU A 103 12.29 15.03 -13.32
C LEU A 103 13.79 15.32 -13.10
N VAL A 104 14.59 14.30 -12.73
CA VAL A 104 16.08 14.34 -12.57
C VAL A 104 16.65 15.71 -12.14
N SER A 105 16.28 16.18 -10.95
CA SER A 105 16.77 17.45 -10.37
C SER A 105 17.01 17.37 -8.86
N GLU A 106 17.73 18.35 -8.32
CA GLU A 106 18.18 18.31 -6.92
C GLU A 106 17.05 18.51 -5.91
N LYS A 107 16.26 19.58 -5.97
CA LYS A 107 15.24 19.87 -4.93
C LYS A 107 13.88 20.01 -5.58
N GLN A 108 13.14 18.91 -5.51
CA GLN A 108 11.85 18.76 -6.15
C GLN A 108 10.76 18.60 -5.10
N PHE A 109 9.61 19.23 -5.33
CA PHE A 109 8.43 19.00 -4.52
C PHE A 109 7.24 18.71 -5.44
N LEU A 110 6.50 17.65 -5.13
CA LEU A 110 5.37 17.17 -5.91
C LEU A 110 4.15 17.05 -4.98
N ILE A 111 2.98 17.37 -5.52
CA ILE A 111 1.68 17.24 -4.87
C ILE A 111 0.77 16.45 -5.80
N HIS A 112 0.32 15.28 -5.36
CA HIS A 112 -0.61 14.42 -6.09
C HIS A 112 -1.97 14.34 -5.41
N LYS A 113 -2.99 14.11 -6.22
CA LYS A 113 -4.31 13.73 -5.76
C LYS A 113 -4.99 12.87 -6.81
N HIS A 114 -5.53 11.72 -6.40
CA HIS A 114 -6.23 10.80 -7.29
C HIS A 114 -5.40 10.46 -8.55
N ASN A 115 -4.14 10.07 -8.33
CA ASN A 115 -3.18 9.63 -9.33
C ASN A 115 -2.76 10.71 -10.34
N ASN A 116 -3.04 11.98 -10.04
CA ASN A 116 -2.73 13.11 -10.91
C ASN A 116 -1.87 14.15 -10.16
N PRO A 117 -0.80 14.67 -10.78
CA PRO A 117 -0.05 15.78 -10.21
C PRO A 117 -0.88 17.05 -10.29
N CYS A 118 -1.09 17.69 -9.15
CA CYS A 118 -1.74 19.01 -9.06
C CYS A 118 -0.73 20.14 -8.76
N GLY A 119 0.51 19.80 -8.41
CA GLY A 119 1.59 20.75 -8.23
C GLY A 119 2.96 20.08 -8.35
N VAL A 120 3.88 20.72 -9.07
CA VAL A 120 5.27 20.29 -9.20
C VAL A 120 6.17 21.51 -9.29
N ALA A 121 7.23 21.56 -8.49
CA ALA A 121 8.23 22.61 -8.62
C ALA A 121 9.63 22.11 -8.28
N ILE A 122 10.59 22.74 -8.95
CA ILE A 122 12.03 22.55 -8.76
C ILE A 122 12.62 23.92 -8.43
N ARG A 123 13.26 24.06 -7.27
CA ARG A 123 13.79 25.35 -6.77
C ARG A 123 15.12 25.18 -6.06
N ASP A 124 15.72 26.28 -5.64
CA ASP A 124 16.97 26.28 -4.89
C ASP A 124 16.79 25.99 -3.40
N SER A 125 15.57 26.13 -2.87
CA SER A 125 15.21 25.68 -1.53
C SER A 125 13.98 24.77 -1.54
N LEU A 126 13.92 23.85 -0.57
CA LEU A 126 12.79 22.93 -0.46
C LEU A 126 11.50 23.67 -0.08
N THR A 127 11.61 24.72 0.73
CA THR A 127 10.47 25.56 1.11
C THR A 127 9.88 26.31 -0.10
N GLU A 128 10.71 26.87 -0.99
CA GLU A 128 10.23 27.49 -2.22
C GLU A 128 9.61 26.45 -3.17
N ALA A 129 10.24 25.28 -3.32
CA ALA A 129 9.67 24.20 -4.13
C ALA A 129 8.29 23.79 -3.61
N TYR A 130 8.12 23.64 -2.30
CA TYR A 130 6.81 23.38 -1.70
C TYR A 130 5.79 24.49 -2.01
N ASN A 131 6.16 25.76 -1.75
CA ASN A 131 5.25 26.89 -1.94
C ASN A 131 4.79 27.03 -3.38
N ASP A 132 5.70 26.90 -4.35
CA ASP A 132 5.37 27.03 -5.78
C ASP A 132 4.60 25.81 -6.31
N SER A 133 4.85 24.61 -5.76
CA SER A 133 4.02 23.44 -6.04
C SER A 133 2.59 23.66 -5.54
N LEU A 134 2.44 24.15 -4.31
CA LEU A 134 1.13 24.45 -3.72
C LEU A 134 0.39 25.58 -4.46
N ALA A 135 1.13 26.56 -4.99
CA ALA A 135 0.56 27.68 -5.75
C ALA A 135 -0.03 27.25 -7.10
N SER A 136 0.30 26.05 -7.60
CA SER A 136 -0.23 25.53 -8.86
C SER A 136 -1.74 25.23 -8.77
N ASP A 137 -2.15 24.49 -7.73
CA ASP A 137 -3.56 24.24 -7.41
C ASP A 137 -3.72 23.92 -5.92
N ASN A 138 -3.99 24.96 -5.12
CA ASN A 138 -4.15 24.82 -3.68
C ASN A 138 -5.45 24.14 -3.25
N ILE A 139 -6.49 24.14 -4.10
CA ILE A 139 -7.78 23.51 -3.83
C ILE A 139 -7.62 22.00 -3.97
N SER A 140 -6.97 21.55 -5.05
CA SER A 140 -6.69 20.14 -5.24
C SER A 140 -5.67 19.63 -4.23
N ALA A 141 -4.65 20.41 -3.86
CA ALA A 141 -3.65 19.98 -2.88
C ALA A 141 -4.21 19.57 -1.50
N PHE A 142 -5.41 20.04 -1.14
CA PHE A 142 -6.06 19.66 0.12
C PHE A 142 -6.38 18.16 0.15
N GLY A 143 -5.82 17.46 1.14
CA GLY A 143 -5.92 16.00 1.28
C GLY A 143 -5.08 15.24 0.24
N GLY A 144 -4.09 15.90 -0.37
CA GLY A 144 -3.19 15.26 -1.33
C GLY A 144 -2.05 14.48 -0.68
N ILE A 145 -1.26 13.85 -1.53
CA ILE A 145 0.04 13.25 -1.20
C ILE A 145 1.14 14.24 -1.57
N LEU A 146 1.99 14.52 -0.59
CA LEU A 146 3.17 15.37 -0.73
C LEU A 146 4.40 14.48 -0.90
N THR A 147 5.25 14.76 -1.87
CA THR A 147 6.47 13.98 -2.11
C THR A 147 7.65 14.87 -2.44
N THR A 148 8.81 14.57 -1.87
CA THR A 148 10.09 15.24 -2.15
C THR A 148 11.23 14.24 -2.24
N ASN A 149 12.30 14.62 -2.94
CA ASN A 149 13.56 13.87 -3.00
C ASN A 149 14.63 14.37 -2.01
N LYS A 150 14.26 15.24 -1.07
CA LYS A 150 15.18 15.81 -0.06
C LYS A 150 14.64 15.66 1.36
N ILE A 151 15.58 15.66 2.31
CA ILE A 151 15.28 15.67 3.74
C ILE A 151 14.42 16.89 4.05
N VAL A 152 13.32 16.69 4.77
CA VAL A 152 12.43 17.78 5.17
C VAL A 152 12.99 18.46 6.41
N ASP A 153 13.32 19.74 6.27
CA ASP A 153 13.76 20.61 7.35
C ASP A 153 12.59 21.22 8.15
N GLU A 154 12.89 21.81 9.31
CA GLU A 154 11.89 22.41 10.19
C GLU A 154 11.11 23.56 9.52
N ASN A 155 11.76 24.36 8.68
CA ASN A 155 11.12 25.49 7.98
C ASN A 155 10.06 25.00 6.99
N THR A 156 10.40 24.00 6.19
CA THR A 156 9.53 23.36 5.22
C THR A 156 8.39 22.64 5.93
N ALA A 157 8.67 21.90 7.00
CA ALA A 157 7.65 21.25 7.83
C ALA A 157 6.63 22.25 8.40
N ASN A 158 7.07 23.43 8.85
CA ASN A 158 6.18 24.48 9.33
C ASN A 158 5.24 25.03 8.24
N GLN A 159 5.68 25.09 6.98
CA GLN A 159 4.80 25.46 5.87
C GLN A 159 3.82 24.32 5.55
N ILE A 160 4.32 23.09 5.42
CA ILE A 160 3.50 21.90 5.16
C ILE A 160 2.40 21.73 6.21
N ASN A 161 2.73 21.95 7.49
CA ASN A 161 1.78 21.79 8.60
C ASN A 161 0.60 22.76 8.55
N LYS A 162 0.60 23.78 7.68
CA LYS A 162 -0.56 24.66 7.45
C LYS A 162 -1.63 24.00 6.58
N LEU A 163 -1.23 23.07 5.71
CA LEU A 163 -2.11 22.32 4.82
C LEU A 163 -2.58 21.03 5.50
N PHE A 164 -3.79 20.56 5.15
CA PHE A 164 -4.19 19.18 5.43
C PHE A 164 -3.74 18.30 4.26
N PHE A 165 -2.98 17.25 4.55
CA PHE A 165 -2.49 16.26 3.58
C PHE A 165 -2.71 14.87 4.16
N GLU A 166 -2.82 13.86 3.30
CA GLU A 166 -2.94 12.47 3.75
C GLU A 166 -1.58 11.83 4.00
N ILE A 167 -0.63 12.05 3.10
CA ILE A 167 0.71 11.46 3.14
C ILE A 167 1.77 12.50 2.81
N LEU A 168 2.91 12.42 3.49
CA LEU A 168 4.14 13.13 3.16
C LEU A 168 5.27 12.11 3.05
N ILE A 169 5.90 12.03 1.88
CA ILE A 169 7.04 11.13 1.60
C ILE A 169 8.30 11.97 1.36
N ALA A 170 9.36 11.59 2.04
CA ALA A 170 10.70 12.14 1.89
C ALA A 170 11.73 11.05 2.21
N PRO A 171 13.00 11.21 1.77
CA PRO A 171 14.07 10.29 2.14
C PRO A 171 14.37 10.27 3.65
N ASP A 172 14.20 11.40 4.33
CA ASP A 172 14.35 11.53 5.78
C ASP A 172 13.70 12.85 6.28
N PHE A 173 13.67 13.05 7.60
CA PHE A 173 13.14 14.23 8.26
C PHE A 173 14.07 14.68 9.38
N GLU A 174 14.33 15.99 9.45
CA GLU A 174 15.05 16.55 10.60
C GLU A 174 14.24 16.39 11.90
N ASN A 175 14.93 16.33 13.03
CA ASN A 175 14.30 16.25 14.35
C ASN A 175 13.30 17.41 14.61
N GLY A 176 13.62 18.62 14.14
CA GLY A 176 12.71 19.77 14.21
C GLY A 176 11.45 19.56 13.36
N ALA A 177 11.62 19.07 12.12
CA ALA A 177 10.51 18.74 11.23
C ALA A 177 9.57 17.68 11.83
N LEU A 178 10.13 16.60 12.40
CA LEU A 178 9.33 15.54 13.03
C LEU A 178 8.51 16.06 14.21
N LYS A 179 9.05 16.96 15.04
CA LYS A 179 8.29 17.59 16.14
C LYS A 179 7.09 18.37 15.62
N VAL A 180 7.28 19.13 14.55
CA VAL A 180 6.20 19.91 13.90
C VAL A 180 5.16 18.98 13.30
N LEU A 181 5.57 18.00 12.49
CA LEU A 181 4.66 17.12 11.76
C LEU A 181 3.89 16.14 12.67
N LYS A 182 4.46 15.74 13.81
CA LYS A 182 3.80 14.92 14.83
C LYS A 182 2.83 15.71 15.73
N SER A 183 2.75 17.04 15.57
CA SER A 183 1.80 17.86 16.35
C SER A 183 0.34 17.65 15.94
N LYS A 184 0.09 17.18 14.70
CA LYS A 184 -1.25 16.83 14.20
C LYS A 184 -1.46 15.31 14.23
N LYS A 185 -2.69 14.87 14.56
CA LYS A 185 -3.14 13.48 14.60
C LYS A 185 -3.88 13.08 13.34
#